data_AF-A0A7L3AH47-F1
#
_entry.id   AF-A0A7L3AH47-F1
#
_cell.length_a   1.000
_cell.length_b   1.000
_cell.length_c   1.000
_cell.angle_alpha   90.00
_cell.angle_beta   90.00
_cell.angle_gamma   90.00
#
_symmetry.space_group_name_H-M   'P 1'
#
loop_
_entity.id
_entity.type
_entity.pdbx_description
1 polymer ?
#
loop_
_entity_poly.entity_id
_entity_poly.type
_entity_poly.pdbx_seq_one_letter_code
_entity_poly.pdbx_strand_id
1 'polypeptide(L)'
;VCLRGTKAYKKCYLVSEGTKHFHEANEDCIAKGGTLAIPRNNDETNTLRDYGKKSMPRVSEFWLGVTDMINEGKFVDVNGMALQYFNWDRAQPNGGKRENCVFFSQSSQGKWVDEVCRTAKRYICEFLIP
;
A
#
# COMPACT_ATOMS: atom_id res chain seq x y z
N VAL A 1 13.98 -10.99 -5.77
CA VAL A 1 12.62 -10.43 -5.58
C VAL A 1 11.98 -9.98 -6.89
N CYS A 2 12.62 -9.11 -7.69
CA CYS A 2 12.08 -8.65 -8.98
C CYS A 2 11.79 -9.77 -10.00
N LEU A 3 12.51 -10.91 -9.93
CA LEU A 3 12.30 -12.06 -10.82
C LEU A 3 10.93 -12.73 -10.66
N ARG A 4 10.27 -12.57 -9.51
CA ARG A 4 8.90 -13.06 -9.24
C ARG A 4 7.88 -11.93 -9.11
N GLY A 5 8.35 -10.69 -9.20
CA GLY A 5 7.58 -9.47 -9.00
C GLY A 5 7.42 -8.67 -10.30
N THR A 6 7.17 -7.37 -10.16
CA THR A 6 7.37 -6.41 -11.25
C THR A 6 8.44 -5.39 -10.87
N LYS A 7 9.12 -4.81 -11.86
CA LYS A 7 10.11 -3.75 -11.69
C LYS A 7 9.58 -2.47 -12.32
N ALA A 8 9.62 -1.36 -11.60
CA ALA A 8 9.38 -0.03 -12.15
C ALA A 8 10.27 1.00 -11.43
N TYR A 9 10.90 1.90 -12.19
CA TYR A 9 11.72 3.02 -11.72
C TYR A 9 12.50 2.77 -10.40
N LYS A 10 13.60 2.01 -10.47
CA LYS A 10 14.44 1.63 -9.30
C LYS A 10 13.71 0.95 -8.13
N LYS A 11 12.47 0.50 -8.33
CA LYS A 11 11.71 -0.26 -7.35
C LYS A 11 11.31 -1.61 -7.91
N CYS A 12 11.15 -2.58 -7.02
CA CYS A 12 10.50 -3.84 -7.33
C CYS A 12 9.33 -4.06 -6.40
N TYR A 13 8.29 -4.68 -6.92
CA TYR A 13 7.05 -4.94 -6.21
C TYR A 13 6.76 -6.44 -6.17
N LEU A 14 6.32 -6.93 -5.01
CA LEU A 14 5.94 -8.33 -4.81
C LEU A 14 4.62 -8.41 -4.05
N VAL A 15 3.64 -9.11 -4.62
CA VAL A 15 2.36 -9.34 -3.96
C VAL A 15 2.48 -10.37 -2.83
N SER A 16 1.74 -10.15 -1.75
CA SER A 16 1.63 -11.07 -0.60
C SER A 16 1.01 -12.41 -0.97
N GLU A 17 1.44 -13.50 -0.32
CA GLU A 17 0.89 -14.86 -0.46
C GLU A 17 -0.44 -15.09 0.27
N GLY A 18 -0.69 -14.32 1.34
CA GLY A 18 -1.92 -14.34 2.14
C GLY A 18 -2.39 -12.94 2.51
N THR A 19 -3.52 -12.85 3.21
CA THR A 19 -3.98 -11.59 3.81
C THR A 19 -3.38 -11.43 5.21
N LYS A 20 -3.11 -10.20 5.62
CA LYS A 20 -2.58 -9.86 6.95
C LYS A 20 -3.16 -8.55 7.45
N HIS A 21 -3.09 -8.33 8.77
CA HIS A 21 -3.33 -7.01 9.35
C HIS A 21 -2.22 -6.04 8.93
N PHE A 22 -2.50 -4.73 8.98
CA PHE A 22 -1.55 -3.73 8.48
C PHE A 22 -0.15 -3.85 9.07
N HIS A 23 -0.06 -4.03 10.40
CA HIS A 23 1.23 -4.14 11.08
C HIS A 23 2.00 -5.40 10.67
N GLU A 24 1.32 -6.55 10.69
CA GLU A 24 1.92 -7.83 10.28
C GLU A 24 2.31 -7.84 8.79
N ALA A 25 1.56 -7.12 7.94
CA ALA A 25 1.88 -6.95 6.52
C ALA A 25 3.16 -6.11 6.35
N ASN A 26 3.32 -5.05 7.15
CA ASN A 26 4.53 -4.24 7.15
C ASN A 26 5.75 -5.05 7.63
N GLU A 27 5.62 -5.76 8.75
CA GLU A 27 6.67 -6.64 9.26
C GLU A 27 7.07 -7.73 8.26
N ASP A 28 6.10 -8.30 7.53
CA ASP A 28 6.37 -9.29 6.48
C ASP A 28 7.20 -8.72 5.32
N CYS A 29 6.93 -7.48 4.91
CA CYS A 29 7.72 -6.82 3.88
C CYS A 29 9.13 -6.46 4.40
N ILE A 30 9.24 -6.00 5.65
CA ILE A 30 10.53 -5.72 6.31
C ILE A 30 11.38 -6.98 6.40
N ALA A 31 10.79 -8.11 6.82
CA ALA A 31 11.48 -9.40 6.90
C ALA A 31 12.02 -9.87 5.54
N LYS A 32 11.44 -9.40 4.43
CA LYS A 32 11.89 -9.67 3.06
C LYS A 32 12.93 -8.67 2.56
N GLY A 33 13.28 -7.65 3.35
CA GLY A 33 14.22 -6.58 2.99
C GLY A 33 13.59 -5.42 2.23
N GLY A 34 12.29 -5.17 2.41
CA GLY A 34 11.55 -4.08 1.78
C GLY A 34 10.59 -3.39 2.76
N THR A 35 9.58 -2.71 2.23
CA THR A 35 8.49 -2.10 3.01
C THR A 35 7.15 -2.39 2.35
N LEU A 36 6.03 -2.05 2.98
CA LEU A 36 4.79 -1.91 2.23
C LEU A 36 4.97 -0.89 1.09
N ALA A 37 4.25 -1.10 -0.02
CA ALA A 37 4.32 -0.21 -1.16
C ALA A 37 3.82 1.19 -0.82
N ILE A 38 4.58 2.21 -1.21
CA ILE A 38 4.27 3.62 -0.97
C ILE A 38 4.29 4.35 -2.30
N PRO A 39 3.16 4.37 -3.04
CA PRO A 39 3.08 5.09 -4.31
C PRO A 39 3.35 6.58 -4.10
N ARG A 40 4.36 7.11 -4.81
CA ARG A 40 4.79 8.51 -4.72
C ARG A 40 4.27 9.40 -5.85
N ASN A 41 3.65 8.82 -6.87
CA ASN A 41 3.11 9.53 -8.03
C ASN A 41 2.10 8.64 -8.78
N ASN A 42 1.47 9.21 -9.82
CA ASN A 42 0.49 8.49 -10.62
C ASN A 42 1.07 7.29 -11.39
N ASP A 43 2.34 7.35 -11.81
CA ASP A 43 2.98 6.26 -12.56
C ASP A 43 3.22 5.03 -11.67
N GLU A 44 3.63 5.25 -10.42
CA GLU A 44 3.74 4.20 -9.41
C GLU A 44 2.36 3.63 -9.05
N THR A 45 1.33 4.48 -8.90
CA THR A 45 -0.05 4.02 -8.71
C THR A 45 -0.49 3.12 -9.86
N ASN A 46 -0.28 3.52 -11.11
CA ASN A 46 -0.62 2.72 -12.28
C ASN A 46 0.15 1.39 -12.32
N THR A 47 1.44 1.42 -11.99
CA THR A 47 2.27 0.22 -11.88
C THR A 47 1.70 -0.77 -10.87
N LEU A 48 1.37 -0.30 -9.65
CA LEU A 48 0.79 -1.14 -8.60
C LEU A 48 -0.55 -1.74 -9.02
N ARG A 49 -1.39 -0.94 -9.68
CA ARG A 49 -2.68 -1.40 -10.20
C ARG A 49 -2.52 -2.49 -11.24
N ASP A 50 -1.71 -2.25 -12.27
CA ASP A 50 -1.52 -3.20 -13.36
C ASP A 50 -0.90 -4.49 -12.87
N TYR A 51 0.07 -4.39 -11.95
CA TYR A 51 0.66 -5.54 -11.30
C TYR A 51 -0.37 -6.31 -10.45
N GLY A 52 -1.13 -5.63 -9.61
CA GLY A 52 -2.17 -6.26 -8.79
C GLY A 52 -3.23 -6.97 -9.63
N LYS A 53 -3.69 -6.36 -10.74
CA LYS A 53 -4.65 -6.98 -11.67
C LYS A 53 -4.08 -8.22 -12.35
N LYS A 54 -2.82 -8.14 -12.80
CA LYS A 54 -2.14 -9.25 -13.48
C LYS A 54 -1.87 -10.42 -12.53
N SER A 55 -1.40 -10.13 -11.32
CA SER A 55 -0.99 -11.16 -10.36
C SER A 55 -2.15 -11.70 -9.53
N MET A 56 -3.17 -10.89 -9.23
CA MET A 56 -4.29 -11.25 -8.37
C MET A 56 -5.62 -10.67 -8.90
N PRO A 57 -6.15 -11.17 -10.03
CA PRO A 57 -7.29 -10.56 -10.73
C PRO A 57 -8.61 -10.56 -9.93
N ARG A 58 -8.72 -11.40 -8.89
CA ARG A 58 -9.89 -11.49 -8.00
C ARG A 58 -9.76 -10.65 -6.73
N VAL A 59 -8.64 -9.96 -6.53
CA VAL A 59 -8.39 -9.14 -5.34
C VAL A 59 -8.50 -7.68 -5.73
N SER A 60 -9.38 -6.97 -5.04
CA SER A 60 -9.61 -5.54 -5.26
C SER A 60 -8.80 -4.65 -4.32
N GLU A 61 -8.31 -5.14 -3.19
CA GLU A 61 -7.80 -4.28 -2.11
C GLU A 61 -6.41 -4.70 -1.66
N PHE A 62 -5.51 -3.72 -1.57
CA PHE A 62 -4.14 -3.94 -1.14
C PHE A 62 -3.67 -2.86 -0.17
N TRP A 63 -3.10 -3.26 0.97
CA TRP A 63 -2.49 -2.32 1.90
C TRP A 63 -1.39 -1.49 1.23
N LEU A 64 -1.34 -0.21 1.61
CA LEU A 64 -0.24 0.71 1.33
C LEU A 64 0.55 0.93 2.61
N GLY A 65 1.81 1.31 2.46
CA GLY A 65 2.66 1.68 3.60
C GLY A 65 2.36 3.08 4.11
N VAL A 66 1.10 3.41 4.36
CA VAL A 66 0.62 4.75 4.74
C VAL A 66 -0.31 4.66 5.94
N THR A 67 -0.07 5.52 6.93
CA THR A 67 -0.83 5.57 8.18
C THR A 67 -0.79 6.97 8.80
N ASP A 68 -1.81 7.33 9.58
CA ASP A 68 -1.86 8.53 10.42
C ASP A 68 -2.06 8.20 11.91
N MET A 69 -1.76 6.96 12.31
CA MET A 69 -1.96 6.43 13.67
C MET A 69 -1.30 7.26 14.77
N ILE A 70 -0.21 7.98 14.45
CA ILE A 70 0.50 8.84 15.40
C ILE A 70 -0.21 10.19 15.56
N ASN A 71 -0.75 10.74 14.47
CA ASN A 71 -1.37 12.05 14.49
C ASN A 71 -2.48 12.12 13.43
N GLU A 72 -3.71 12.06 13.92
CA GLU A 72 -4.95 12.10 13.14
C GLU A 72 -4.90 13.14 12.01
N GLY A 73 -5.17 12.69 10.77
CA GLY A 73 -5.17 13.55 9.59
C GLY A 73 -3.79 13.94 9.06
N LYS A 74 -2.69 13.49 9.71
CA LYS A 74 -1.32 13.64 9.22
C LYS A 74 -0.73 12.29 8.82
N PHE A 75 -1.01 11.92 7.58
CA PHE A 75 -0.52 10.69 6.99
C PHE A 75 0.99 10.71 6.73
N VAL A 76 1.65 9.69 7.24
CA VAL A 76 3.07 9.39 7.02
C VAL A 76 3.21 8.02 6.38
N ASP A 77 4.36 7.77 5.78
CA ASP A 77 4.70 6.42 5.38
C ASP A 77 5.14 5.56 6.57
N VAL A 78 5.31 4.26 6.36
CA VAL A 78 5.79 3.30 7.37
C VAL A 78 7.22 3.57 7.88
N ASN A 79 7.96 4.50 7.27
CA ASN A 79 9.26 4.99 7.73
C ASN A 79 9.13 6.32 8.51
N GLY A 80 7.91 6.81 8.74
CA GLY A 80 7.63 8.06 9.44
C GLY A 80 7.83 9.33 8.60
N MET A 81 8.02 9.22 7.29
CA MET A 81 8.16 10.40 6.43
C MET A 81 6.81 10.91 5.97
N ALA A 82 6.63 12.24 6.00
CA ALA A 82 5.43 12.88 5.48
C ALA A 82 5.27 12.63 3.97
N LEU A 83 4.05 12.35 3.55
CA LEU A 83 3.72 12.13 2.14
C LEU A 83 3.51 13.45 1.42
N GLN A 84 3.94 13.50 0.16
CA GLN A 84 3.69 14.62 -0.76
C GLN A 84 2.62 14.29 -1.80
N TYR A 85 2.33 12.99 -1.97
CA TYR A 85 1.36 12.49 -2.93
C TYR A 85 0.25 11.76 -2.19
N PHE A 86 -0.98 12.02 -2.63
CA PHE A 86 -2.19 11.40 -2.11
C PHE A 86 -3.11 11.09 -3.29
N ASN A 87 -3.78 9.95 -3.23
CA ASN A 87 -4.75 9.55 -4.26
C ASN A 87 -6.07 9.10 -3.64
N TRP A 88 -6.59 9.85 -2.67
CA TRP A 88 -7.85 9.56 -1.97
C TRP A 88 -9.03 9.36 -2.92
N ASP A 89 -9.88 8.38 -2.61
CA ASP A 89 -11.19 8.22 -3.22
C ASP A 89 -12.13 9.37 -2.80
N ARG A 90 -13.28 9.47 -3.45
CA ARG A 90 -14.27 10.50 -3.12
C ARG A 90 -14.72 10.37 -1.67
N ALA A 91 -14.65 11.48 -0.93
CA ALA A 91 -15.02 11.56 0.49
C ALA A 91 -14.13 10.71 1.42
N GLN A 92 -12.88 10.47 1.04
CA GLN A 92 -11.84 9.86 1.87
C GLN A 92 -10.75 10.89 2.22
N PRO A 93 -10.04 10.73 3.34
CA PRO A 93 -10.31 9.78 4.42
C PRO A 93 -11.54 10.21 5.26
N ASN A 94 -12.29 9.25 5.84
CA ASN A 94 -13.51 9.53 6.60
C ASN A 94 -13.70 8.75 7.91
N GLY A 95 -12.83 7.81 8.25
CA GLY A 95 -12.97 6.98 9.44
C GLY A 95 -12.38 7.60 10.71
N GLY A 96 -11.65 8.70 10.59
CA GLY A 96 -11.08 9.42 11.71
C GLY A 96 -10.12 8.55 12.54
N LYS A 97 -10.10 8.75 13.87
CA LYS A 97 -9.26 7.99 14.83
C LYS A 97 -9.44 6.48 14.83
N ARG A 98 -10.49 5.95 14.18
CA ARG A 98 -10.74 4.51 14.10
C ARG A 98 -10.01 3.85 12.93
N GLU A 99 -9.78 4.59 11.86
CA GLU A 99 -9.32 4.08 10.57
C GLU A 99 -8.01 4.76 10.19
N ASN A 100 -6.91 4.23 10.72
CA ASN A 100 -5.61 4.90 10.61
C ASN A 100 -4.68 4.26 9.57
N CYS A 101 -5.18 3.32 8.75
CA CYS A 101 -4.37 2.55 7.82
C CYS A 101 -4.96 2.60 6.43
N VAL A 102 -4.11 2.72 5.41
CA VAL A 102 -4.58 3.02 4.05
C VAL A 102 -4.39 1.83 3.13
N PHE A 103 -5.40 1.54 2.32
CA PHE A 103 -5.30 0.60 1.21
C PHE A 103 -5.66 1.29 -0.11
N PHE A 104 -5.23 0.73 -1.25
CA PHE A 104 -5.75 1.13 -2.55
C PHE A 104 -6.75 0.11 -3.09
N SER A 105 -7.79 0.61 -3.77
CA SER A 105 -8.83 -0.20 -4.40
C SER A 105 -8.66 -0.26 -5.91
N GLN A 106 -8.54 -1.46 -6.48
CA GLN A 106 -8.54 -1.70 -7.92
C GLN A 106 -9.83 -1.25 -8.59
N SER A 107 -10.96 -1.49 -7.91
CA SER A 107 -12.30 -1.11 -8.35
C SER A 107 -12.45 0.41 -8.43
N SER A 108 -11.87 1.13 -7.47
CA SER A 108 -11.81 2.60 -7.49
C SER A 108 -10.57 3.12 -8.23
N GLN A 109 -10.05 2.41 -9.23
CA GLN A 109 -8.92 2.89 -10.04
C GLN A 109 -7.64 3.25 -9.26
N GLY A 110 -7.31 2.49 -8.22
CA GLY A 110 -6.14 2.70 -7.36
C GLY A 110 -6.29 3.86 -6.38
N LYS A 111 -7.52 4.34 -6.19
CA LYS A 111 -7.83 5.35 -5.18
C LYS A 111 -7.70 4.77 -3.78
N TRP A 112 -7.33 5.63 -2.85
CA TRP A 112 -7.00 5.30 -1.48
C TRP A 112 -8.20 5.44 -0.57
N VAL A 113 -8.28 4.55 0.41
CA VAL A 113 -9.33 4.51 1.43
C VAL A 113 -8.65 4.29 2.77
N ASP A 114 -9.02 5.06 3.80
CA ASP A 114 -8.64 4.77 5.17
C ASP A 114 -9.49 3.63 5.74
N GLU A 115 -8.91 2.81 6.61
CA GLU A 115 -9.56 1.61 7.12
C GLU A 115 -9.00 1.22 8.49
N VAL A 116 -9.79 0.44 9.23
CA VAL A 116 -9.36 -0.16 10.49
C VAL A 116 -8.16 -1.07 10.23
N CYS A 117 -7.03 -0.74 10.85
CA CYS A 117 -5.74 -1.44 10.69
C CYS A 117 -5.78 -2.96 11.00
N ARG A 118 -6.79 -3.39 11.77
CA ARG A 118 -7.05 -4.80 12.13
C ARG A 118 -7.88 -5.55 11.09
N THR A 119 -8.23 -4.95 9.96
CA THR A 119 -8.78 -5.72 8.84
C THR A 119 -7.66 -6.54 8.19
N ALA A 120 -7.99 -7.71 7.65
CA ALA A 120 -7.02 -8.53 6.94
C ALA A 120 -7.17 -8.28 5.44
N LYS A 121 -6.12 -7.76 4.78
CA LYS A 121 -6.11 -7.52 3.34
C LYS A 121 -4.84 -8.08 2.70
N ARG A 122 -4.87 -8.24 1.38
CA ARG A 122 -3.65 -8.48 0.61
C ARG A 122 -2.79 -7.23 0.66
N TYR A 123 -1.53 -7.36 0.30
CA TYR A 123 -0.58 -6.25 0.32
C TYR A 123 0.48 -6.45 -0.75
N ILE A 124 1.16 -5.36 -1.10
CA ILE A 124 2.28 -5.38 -2.04
C ILE A 124 3.48 -4.82 -1.30
N CYS A 125 4.57 -5.59 -1.28
CA CYS A 125 5.85 -5.12 -0.77
C CYS A 125 6.61 -4.38 -1.87
N GLU A 126 7.29 -3.30 -1.51
CA GLU A 126 8.20 -2.52 -2.33
C GLU A 126 9.66 -2.74 -1.87
N PHE A 127 10.57 -2.84 -2.82
CA PHE A 127 12.00 -3.04 -2.59
C PHE A 127 12.78 -2.03 -3.44
N LEU A 128 13.69 -1.28 -2.83
CA LEU A 128 14.56 -0.35 -3.55
C LEU A 128 15.69 -1.12 -4.24
N ILE A 129 15.94 -0.78 -5.50
CA ILE A 129 17.06 -1.28 -6.30
C ILE A 129 18.18 -0.23 -6.20
N PRO A 130 19.35 -0.60 -5.65
CA PRO A 130 20.54 0.26 -5.63
C PRO A 130 20.95 0.75 -7.02
#